data_AF-A0A842T4S4-F1
#
_entry.id   AF-A0A842T4S4-F1
#
_cell.length_a   1.000
_cell.length_b   1.000
_cell.length_c   1.000
_cell.angle_alpha   90.00
_cell.angle_beta   90.00
_cell.angle_gamma   90.00
#
_symmetry.space_group_name_H-M   'P 1'
#
loop_
_entity.id
_entity.type
_entity.pdbx_description
1 polymer ?
#
loop_
_entity_poly.entity_id
_entity_poly.type
_entity_poly.pdbx_seq_one_letter_code
_entity_poly.pdbx_strand_id
1 'polypeptide(L)'
;MADDEQIDVSEPKHLEKFYRKFLKIITIVIIVTIIIILVAFSLIGNYSNCQELLNALISMVTPMIIVAAMPYIVIILAYLDEKKRWEKNLKSKCPQCGNQNRPKAKFCEKCGTKLSV
;
A
#
# COMPACT_ATOMS: atom_id res chain seq x y z
N MET A 1 8.68 -12.74 -32.49
CA MET A 1 7.59 -13.17 -31.61
C MET A 1 7.42 -12.10 -30.56
N ALA A 2 6.29 -11.39 -30.58
CA ALA A 2 5.87 -10.61 -29.43
C ALA A 2 5.16 -11.60 -28.53
N ASP A 3 5.72 -11.85 -27.37
CA ASP A 3 5.15 -12.77 -26.40
C ASP A 3 3.85 -12.13 -25.93
N ASP A 4 2.71 -12.71 -26.33
CA ASP A 4 1.39 -12.33 -25.82
C ASP A 4 1.39 -12.63 -24.32
N GLU A 5 1.83 -11.64 -23.54
CA GLU A 5 1.77 -11.63 -22.09
C GLU A 5 0.29 -11.69 -21.71
N GLN A 6 -0.18 -12.91 -21.50
CA GLN A 6 -1.56 -13.21 -21.19
C GLN A 6 -1.87 -12.61 -19.82
N ILE A 7 -2.35 -11.36 -19.82
CA ILE A 7 -2.65 -10.59 -18.62
C ILE A 7 -3.61 -11.42 -17.75
N ASP A 8 -3.11 -11.86 -16.59
CA ASP A 8 -3.96 -12.42 -15.54
C ASP A 8 -4.99 -11.34 -15.17
N VAL A 9 -6.27 -11.70 -15.12
CA VAL A 9 -7.38 -10.79 -14.80
C VAL A 9 -8.09 -11.25 -13.53
N SER A 10 -7.54 -12.26 -12.86
CA SER A 10 -7.96 -12.58 -11.51
C SER A 10 -7.53 -11.43 -10.59
N GLU A 11 -8.47 -10.91 -9.80
CA GLU A 11 -8.18 -9.92 -8.77
C GLU A 11 -7.03 -10.43 -7.87
N PRO A 12 -6.00 -9.62 -7.54
CA PRO A 12 -4.82 -10.06 -6.81
C PRO A 12 -5.12 -10.28 -5.30
N LYS A 13 -6.06 -11.18 -4.99
CA LYS A 13 -6.50 -11.50 -3.62
C LYS A 13 -5.38 -12.06 -2.76
N HIS A 14 -4.43 -12.77 -3.38
CA HIS A 14 -3.23 -13.26 -2.71
C HIS A 14 -2.35 -12.10 -2.21
N LEU A 15 -2.14 -11.09 -3.06
CA LEU A 15 -1.37 -9.90 -2.72
C LEU A 15 -2.05 -9.09 -1.60
N GLU A 16 -3.37 -8.94 -1.65
CA GLU A 16 -4.12 -8.22 -0.61
C GLU A 16 -4.02 -8.93 0.76
N LYS A 17 -4.07 -10.28 0.76
CA LYS A 17 -3.88 -11.09 1.98
C LYS A 17 -2.45 -10.98 2.51
N PHE A 18 -1.46 -10.98 1.62
CA PHE A 18 -0.05 -10.77 1.95
C PHE A 18 0.13 -9.38 2.58
N TYR A 19 -0.28 -8.33 1.88
CA TYR A 19 -0.20 -6.94 2.34
C TYR A 19 -0.84 -6.74 3.72
N ARG A 20 -2.05 -7.27 3.94
CA ARG A 20 -2.71 -7.21 5.26
C ARG A 20 -1.94 -7.90 6.38
N LYS A 21 -1.23 -9.00 6.10
CA LYS A 21 -0.38 -9.66 7.10
C LYS A 21 0.81 -8.78 7.46
N PHE A 22 1.49 -8.20 6.47
CA PHE A 22 2.61 -7.28 6.71
C PHE A 22 2.17 -6.04 7.49
N LEU A 23 1.01 -5.48 7.15
CA LEU A 23 0.40 -4.36 7.85
C LEU A 23 0.25 -4.65 9.35
N LYS A 24 -0.32 -5.81 9.69
CA LYS A 24 -0.53 -6.23 11.08
C LYS A 24 0.80 -6.39 11.83
N ILE A 25 1.82 -6.96 11.19
CA ILE A 25 3.15 -7.10 11.80
C ILE A 25 3.74 -5.72 12.11
N ILE A 26 3.68 -4.79 11.15
CA ILE A 26 4.17 -3.41 11.34
C ILE A 26 3.42 -2.72 12.48
N THR A 27 2.08 -2.86 12.55
CA THR A 27 1.28 -2.31 13.65
C THR A 27 1.70 -2.87 15.01
N ILE A 28 1.96 -4.18 15.11
CA ILE A 28 2.42 -4.81 16.35
C ILE A 28 3.79 -4.24 16.74
N VAL A 29 4.73 -4.12 15.80
CA VAL A 29 6.07 -3.55 16.05
C VAL A 29 5.95 -2.12 16.57
N ILE A 30 5.10 -1.28 15.97
CA ILE A 30 4.85 0.10 16.42
C ILE A 30 4.30 0.12 17.86
N ILE A 31 3.34 -0.74 18.19
CA ILE A 31 2.77 -0.79 19.55
C ILE A 31 3.86 -1.19 20.55
N VAL A 32 4.64 -2.22 20.24
CA VAL A 32 5.73 -2.69 21.12
C VAL A 32 6.78 -1.60 21.32
N THR A 33 7.16 -0.88 20.27
CA THR A 33 8.15 0.18 20.39
C THR A 33 7.63 1.37 21.20
N ILE A 34 6.37 1.77 21.02
CA ILE A 34 5.73 2.79 21.86
C ILE A 34 5.75 2.37 23.33
N ILE A 35 5.41 1.12 23.64
CA ILE A 35 5.44 0.61 25.02
C ILE A 35 6.86 0.68 25.60
N ILE A 36 7.89 0.27 24.84
CA ILE A 36 9.29 0.36 25.29
C ILE A 36 9.69 1.81 25.58
N ILE A 37 9.29 2.75 24.73
CA ILE A 37 9.58 4.18 24.91
C ILE A 37 8.91 4.69 26.20
N LEU A 38 7.63 4.37 26.43
CA LEU A 38 6.89 4.77 27.63
C LEU A 38 7.53 4.21 28.91
N VAL A 39 7.98 2.95 28.87
CA VAL A 39 8.71 2.33 29.98
C VAL A 39 10.05 3.03 30.21
N ALA A 40 10.81 3.32 29.14
CA ALA A 40 12.08 4.04 29.24
C ALA A 40 11.89 5.45 29.85
N PHE A 41 10.83 6.17 29.46
CA PHE A 41 10.47 7.45 30.07
C PHE A 41 10.18 7.36 31.56
N SER A 42 9.59 6.27 32.01
CA SER A 42 9.30 6.03 33.44
C SER A 42 10.56 5.72 34.25
N LEU A 43 11.66 5.33 33.60
CA LEU A 43 12.94 4.99 34.23
C LEU A 43 13.94 6.16 34.27
N ILE A 44 13.79 7.15 33.38
CA ILE A 44 14.68 8.32 33.34
C ILE A 44 14.23 9.31 34.43
N GLY A 45 14.78 9.12 35.63
CA GLY A 45 14.62 10.03 36.76
C GLY A 45 15.42 11.33 36.57
N ASN A 46 14.70 12.45 36.65
CA ASN A 46 15.19 13.81 36.88
C ASN A 46 15.89 14.52 35.70
N TYR A 47 15.09 14.93 34.71
CA TYR A 47 15.47 16.01 33.79
C TYR A 47 15.41 17.36 34.51
N SER A 48 16.54 18.07 34.56
CA SER A 48 16.63 19.38 35.19
C SER A 48 16.00 20.51 34.36
N ASN A 49 15.88 20.33 33.03
CA ASN A 49 15.37 21.34 32.10
C ASN A 49 14.39 20.75 31.07
N CYS A 50 13.29 21.47 30.78
CA CYS A 50 12.29 21.07 29.77
C CYS A 50 12.86 20.91 28.35
N GLN A 51 13.90 21.67 27.98
CA GLN A 51 14.48 21.60 26.63
C GLN A 51 15.25 20.30 26.39
N GLU A 52 15.96 19.80 27.40
CA GLU A 52 16.69 18.53 27.29
C GLU A 52 15.73 17.34 27.25
N LEU A 53 14.63 17.42 28.00
CA LEU A 53 13.53 16.44 27.94
C LEU A 53 12.90 16.41 26.55
N LEU A 54 12.63 17.59 25.96
CA LEU A 54 12.07 17.70 24.62
C LEU A 54 13.01 17.16 23.54
N ASN A 55 14.30 17.47 23.63
CA ASN A 55 15.30 16.97 22.68
C ASN A 55 15.48 15.45 22.77
N ALA A 56 15.39 14.87 23.96
CA ALA A 56 15.42 13.42 24.16
C ALA A 56 14.16 12.72 23.66
N LEU A 57 12.98 13.35 23.84
CA LEU A 57 11.73 12.89 23.23
C LEU A 57 11.84 12.85 21.70
N ILE A 58 12.34 13.92 21.10
CA ILE A 58 12.52 14.00 19.64
C ILE A 58 13.51 12.93 19.16
N SER A 59 14.66 12.77 19.81
CA SER A 59 15.68 11.79 19.38
C SER A 59 15.20 10.34 19.47
N MET A 60 14.26 10.02 20.36
CA MET A 60 13.67 8.68 20.47
C MET A 60 12.48 8.46 19.53
N VAL A 61 11.65 9.49 19.32
CA VAL A 61 10.40 9.38 18.56
C VAL A 61 10.63 9.53 17.05
N THR A 62 11.53 10.42 16.63
CA THR A 62 11.81 10.67 15.20
C THR A 62 12.30 9.43 14.45
N PRO A 63 13.30 8.65 14.92
CA PRO A 63 13.74 7.45 14.21
C PRO A 63 12.66 6.36 14.20
N MET A 64 11.83 6.26 15.24
CA MET A 64 10.72 5.30 15.30
C MET A 64 9.64 5.60 14.26
N ILE A 65 9.28 6.88 14.12
CA ILE A 65 8.33 7.31 13.08
C ILE A 65 8.91 7.06 11.71
N ILE A 66 10.19 7.37 11.46
CA ILE A 66 10.82 7.16 10.15
C ILE A 66 10.89 5.66 9.82
N VAL A 67 11.36 4.83 10.74
CA VAL A 67 11.51 3.37 10.54
C VAL A 67 10.16 2.66 10.42
N ALA A 68 9.09 3.17 11.02
CA ALA A 68 7.76 2.59 10.88
C ALA A 68 7.01 3.14 9.64
N ALA A 69 7.03 4.46 9.44
CA ALA A 69 6.27 5.11 8.39
C ALA A 69 6.88 4.88 7.00
N MET A 70 8.21 4.89 6.86
CA MET A 70 8.85 4.68 5.55
C MET A 70 8.51 3.33 4.92
N PRO A 71 8.73 2.17 5.57
CA PRO A 71 8.36 0.89 4.97
C PRO A 71 6.85 0.75 4.81
N TYR A 72 6.05 1.31 5.73
CA TYR A 72 4.59 1.31 5.60
C TYR A 72 4.14 2.06 4.34
N ILE A 73 4.68 3.26 4.10
CA ILE A 73 4.40 4.07 2.91
C ILE A 73 4.89 3.35 1.64
N VAL A 74 6.11 2.80 1.63
CA VAL A 74 6.64 2.08 0.46
C VAL A 74 5.75 0.88 0.10
N ILE A 75 5.36 0.07 1.09
CA ILE A 75 4.51 -1.10 0.87
C ILE A 75 3.10 -0.65 0.42
N ILE A 76 2.54 0.42 0.99
CA ILE A 76 1.27 1.02 0.52
C ILE A 76 1.38 1.43 -0.94
N LEU A 77 2.41 2.21 -1.29
CA LEU A 77 2.58 2.73 -2.63
C LEU A 77 2.77 1.61 -3.64
N ALA A 78 3.55 0.57 -3.29
CA ALA A 78 3.71 -0.62 -4.11
C ALA A 78 2.37 -1.35 -4.33
N TYR A 79 1.57 -1.53 -3.26
CA TYR A 79 0.24 -2.14 -3.36
C TYR A 79 -0.72 -1.32 -4.23
N LEU A 80 -0.71 0.01 -4.08
CA LEU A 80 -1.58 0.90 -4.85
C LEU A 80 -1.17 0.97 -6.31
N ASP A 81 0.13 0.97 -6.63
CA ASP A 81 0.61 0.92 -8.02
C ASP A 81 0.18 -0.38 -8.69
N GLU A 82 0.38 -1.51 -8.00
CA GLU A 82 -0.05 -2.79 -8.50
C GLU A 82 -1.56 -2.79 -8.73
N LYS A 83 -2.37 -2.42 -7.74
CA LYS A 83 -3.83 -2.33 -7.87
C LYS A 83 -4.27 -1.43 -9.03
N LYS A 84 -3.63 -0.28 -9.22
CA LYS A 84 -3.93 0.64 -10.31
C LYS A 84 -3.59 0.05 -11.68
N ARG A 85 -2.49 -0.70 -11.77
CA ARG A 85 -2.12 -1.46 -12.99
C ARG A 85 -3.18 -2.48 -13.33
N TRP A 86 -3.66 -3.24 -12.33
CA TRP A 86 -4.79 -4.15 -12.49
C TRP A 86 -6.03 -3.38 -13.00
N GLU A 87 -6.46 -2.31 -12.34
CA GLU A 87 -7.65 -1.53 -12.77
C GLU A 87 -7.56 -0.96 -14.19
N LYS A 88 -6.38 -0.53 -14.63
CA LYS A 88 -6.16 -0.02 -15.99
C LYS A 88 -6.33 -1.11 -17.03
N ASN A 89 -5.77 -2.29 -16.79
CA ASN A 89 -5.87 -3.44 -17.69
C ASN A 89 -7.30 -3.99 -17.77
N LEU A 90 -8.16 -3.64 -16.82
CA LEU A 90 -9.55 -4.08 -16.81
C LEU A 90 -10.49 -3.23 -17.69
N LYS A 91 -10.10 -2.04 -18.15
CA LYS A 91 -11.02 -1.14 -18.85
C LYS A 91 -10.67 -1.06 -20.33
N SER A 92 -11.51 -1.65 -21.19
CA SER A 92 -11.39 -1.51 -22.65
C SER A 92 -12.41 -0.52 -23.19
N LYS A 93 -11.97 0.41 -24.04
CA LYS A 93 -12.87 1.37 -24.71
C LYS A 93 -13.21 0.83 -26.09
N CYS A 94 -14.49 0.78 -26.44
CA CYS A 94 -14.92 0.34 -27.75
C CYS A 94 -14.43 1.32 -28.84
N PRO A 95 -13.74 0.86 -29.91
CA PRO A 95 -13.29 1.74 -30.99
C PRO A 95 -14.44 2.25 -31.85
N GLN A 96 -15.57 1.56 -31.90
CA GLN A 96 -16.69 1.91 -32.78
C GLN A 96 -17.65 2.93 -32.16
N CYS A 97 -17.94 2.83 -30.86
CA CYS A 97 -18.93 3.68 -30.19
C CYS A 97 -18.42 4.39 -28.93
N GLY A 98 -17.17 4.15 -28.52
CA GLY A 98 -16.56 4.77 -27.35
C GLY A 98 -17.02 4.27 -25.98
N ASN A 99 -17.90 3.25 -25.92
CA ASN A 99 -18.38 2.68 -24.66
C ASN A 99 -17.23 2.07 -23.83
N GLN A 100 -17.23 2.28 -22.52
CA GLN A 100 -16.35 1.54 -21.62
C GLN A 100 -16.94 0.16 -21.36
N ASN A 101 -16.19 -0.89 -21.71
CA ASN A 101 -16.60 -2.27 -21.49
C ASN A 101 -15.80 -2.88 -20.34
N ARG A 102 -16.38 -3.93 -19.76
CA ARG A 102 -15.76 -4.73 -18.70
C ARG A 102 -14.42 -5.34 -19.15
N PRO A 103 -13.58 -5.72 -18.19
CA PRO A 103 -12.38 -6.51 -18.45
C PRO A 103 -12.69 -7.76 -19.26
N LYS A 104 -11.87 -8.05 -20.28
CA LYS A 104 -12.01 -9.25 -21.13
C LYS A 104 -13.35 -9.37 -21.88
N ALA A 105 -14.14 -8.29 -21.99
CA ALA A 105 -15.34 -8.30 -22.81
C ALA A 105 -14.96 -8.63 -24.26
N LYS A 106 -15.47 -9.75 -24.80
CA LYS A 106 -15.22 -10.14 -26.20
C LYS A 106 -15.97 -9.24 -27.19
N PHE A 107 -17.07 -8.66 -26.72
CA PHE A 107 -17.95 -7.80 -27.50
C PHE A 107 -18.34 -6.57 -26.67
N CYS A 108 -18.59 -5.46 -27.35
CA CYS A 108 -19.08 -4.25 -26.72
C CYS A 108 -20.50 -4.47 -26.15
N GLU A 109 -20.72 -4.15 -24.88
CA GLU A 109 -22.02 -4.27 -24.21
C GLU A 109 -23.06 -3.29 -24.78
N LYS A 110 -22.63 -2.24 -25.49
CA LYS A 110 -23.51 -1.22 -26.07
C LYS A 110 -23.84 -1.43 -27.55
N CYS A 111 -22.85 -1.79 -28.37
CA CYS A 111 -23.00 -1.87 -29.83
C CYS A 111 -22.69 -3.23 -30.44
N GLY A 112 -22.27 -4.22 -29.64
CA GLY A 112 -21.98 -5.57 -30.11
C GLY A 112 -20.68 -5.73 -30.91
N THR A 113 -19.93 -4.66 -31.19
CA THR A 113 -18.64 -4.76 -31.91
C THR A 113 -17.66 -5.66 -31.15
N LYS A 114 -17.02 -6.59 -31.86
CA LYS A 114 -15.97 -7.44 -31.30
C LYS A 114 -14.80 -6.57 -30.83
N LEU A 115 -14.39 -6.73 -29.58
CA LEU A 115 -13.27 -6.00 -29.00
C LEU A 115 -12.00 -6.84 -29.20
N SER A 116 -10.98 -6.25 -29.82
CA SER A 116 -9.61 -6.77 -29.83
C SER A 116 -8.92 -6.29 -28.56
N VAL A 117 -9.33 -6.87 -27.43
CA VAL A 117 -8.52 -6.84 -26.20
C VAL A 117 -7.55 -7.99 -26.23
#